data_AF-A0A838VNX1-F1
#
_entry.id   AF-A0A838VNX1-F1
#
_cell.length_a   1.000
_cell.length_b   1.000
_cell.length_c   1.000
_cell.angle_alpha   90.00
_cell.angle_beta   90.00
_cell.angle_gamma   90.00
#
_symmetry.space_group_name_H-M   'P 1'
#
loop_
_entity.id
_entity.type
_entity.pdbx_description
1 polymer ?
#
loop_
_entity_poly.entity_id
_entity_poly.type
_entity_poly.pdbx_seq_one_letter_code
_entity_poly.pdbx_strand_id
1 'polypeptide(L)'
;IYSLLNKIIAQKSAFGFTNIQDSFFSVSPTISIADEYLFYDDFHPTTTAHKLIAESVLLAIKDQFCQNSIMLNLLALAVGTSIRQRQLKKPAFRH
;
A
#
# COMPACT_ATOMS: atom_id res chain seq x y z
N ILE A 1 6.91 3.54 1.60
CA ILE A 1 7.71 3.46 2.85
C ILE A 1 8.18 4.85 3.28
N TYR A 2 8.97 5.59 2.50
CA TYR A 2 9.42 6.94 2.86
C TYR A 2 8.27 7.89 3.31
N SER A 3 7.17 7.92 2.55
CA SER A 3 5.98 8.72 2.91
C SER A 3 5.30 8.29 4.22
N LEU A 4 5.34 6.99 4.56
CA LEU A 4 4.82 6.48 5.83
C LEU A 4 5.71 6.97 6.99
N LEU A 5 7.03 6.88 6.84
CA LEU A 5 7.96 7.36 7.86
C LEU A 5 7.80 8.86 8.11
N ASN A 6 7.63 9.68 7.08
CA ASN A 6 7.36 11.11 7.25
C ASN A 6 6.06 11.39 8.03
N LYS A 7 5.01 10.56 7.84
CA LYS A 7 3.78 10.67 8.63
C LYS A 7 4.00 10.29 10.09
N ILE A 8 4.76 9.23 10.34
CA ILE A 8 5.14 8.80 11.69
C ILE A 8 5.95 9.89 12.38
N ILE A 9 6.91 10.51 11.69
CA ILE A 9 7.70 11.63 12.23
C ILE A 9 6.81 12.81 12.59
N ALA A 10 5.86 13.16 11.73
CA ALA A 10 4.95 14.28 11.97
C ALA A 10 3.93 14.03 13.11
N GLN A 11 3.48 12.79 13.30
CA GLN A 11 2.40 12.45 14.22
C GLN A 11 2.61 11.11 14.95
N LYS A 12 3.77 10.93 15.59
CA LYS A 12 4.19 9.64 16.19
C LYS A 12 3.15 8.99 17.11
N SER A 13 2.45 9.79 17.92
CA SER A 13 1.43 9.28 18.85
C SER A 13 0.20 8.70 18.15
N ALA A 14 -0.14 9.19 16.95
CA ALA A 14 -1.24 8.63 16.15
C ALA A 14 -0.93 7.22 15.63
N PHE A 15 0.35 6.84 15.61
CA PHE A 15 0.84 5.52 15.23
C PHE A 15 1.24 4.65 16.43
N GLY A 16 1.01 5.13 17.66
CA GLY A 16 1.32 4.40 18.89
C GLY A 16 2.77 4.52 19.36
N PHE A 17 3.57 5.44 18.79
CA PHE A 17 4.96 5.62 19.18
C PHE A 17 5.14 6.77 20.18
N THR A 18 5.91 6.52 21.22
CA THR A 18 6.39 7.53 22.20
C THR A 18 7.80 8.00 21.86
N ASN A 19 8.64 7.13 21.28
CA ASN A 19 9.99 7.45 20.82
C ASN A 19 10.21 7.01 19.36
N ILE A 20 10.84 7.88 18.56
CA ILE A 20 11.14 7.63 17.14
C ILE A 20 12.62 7.88 16.78
N GLN A 21 13.44 8.20 17.77
CA GLN A 21 14.82 8.65 17.58
C GLN A 21 15.82 7.67 18.21
N ASP A 22 15.52 7.21 19.42
CA ASP A 22 16.42 6.35 20.19
C ASP A 22 16.04 4.88 20.01
N SER A 23 17.04 4.02 20.13
CA SER A 23 16.88 2.57 20.16
C SER A 23 16.24 2.13 21.47
N PHE A 24 15.26 1.22 21.41
CA PHE A 24 14.76 0.52 22.60
C PHE A 24 15.86 -0.22 23.37
N PHE A 25 16.84 -0.81 22.67
CA PHE A 25 17.95 -1.53 23.29
C PHE A 25 18.86 -0.64 24.15
N SER A 26 18.87 0.68 23.89
CA SER A 26 19.62 1.66 24.68
C SER A 26 18.96 2.01 26.02
N VAL A 27 17.70 1.62 26.23
CA VAL A 27 16.95 1.83 27.47
C VAL A 27 16.73 0.52 28.21
N SER A 28 16.66 0.59 29.54
CA SER A 28 16.38 -0.59 30.36
C SER A 28 14.98 -1.14 30.03
N PRO A 29 14.84 -2.41 29.62
CA PRO A 29 13.55 -3.00 29.22
C PRO A 29 12.53 -3.10 30.36
N THR A 30 12.96 -2.85 31.61
CA THR A 30 12.06 -2.78 32.78
C THR A 30 11.22 -1.50 32.81
N ILE A 31 11.60 -0.47 32.06
CA ILE A 31 11.00 0.87 32.11
C ILE A 31 10.10 1.15 30.89
N SER A 32 10.27 0.40 29.81
CA SER A 32 9.64 0.72 28.53
C SER A 32 9.14 -0.53 27.79
N ILE A 33 8.11 -0.33 26.97
CA ILE A 33 7.54 -1.35 26.10
C ILE A 33 8.14 -1.16 24.71
N ALA A 34 8.79 -2.20 24.17
CA ALA A 34 9.45 -2.14 22.85
C ALA A 34 8.51 -1.65 21.74
N ASP A 35 7.23 -2.01 21.82
CA ASP A 35 6.21 -1.67 20.81
C ASP A 35 5.86 -0.17 20.74
N GLU A 36 6.29 0.64 21.71
CA GLU A 36 6.13 2.11 21.70
C GLU A 36 7.31 2.84 21.05
N TYR A 37 8.37 2.12 20.67
CA TYR A 37 9.55 2.67 20.00
C TYR A 37 9.50 2.38 18.50
N LEU A 38 9.98 3.30 17.67
CA LEU A 38 10.13 3.05 16.24
C LEU A 38 11.26 2.05 15.96
N PHE A 39 12.35 2.16 16.71
CA PHE A 39 13.59 1.42 16.51
C PHE A 39 13.88 0.47 17.68
N TYR A 40 14.17 -0.78 17.35
CA TYR A 40 14.61 -1.78 18.32
C TYR A 40 16.07 -1.55 18.68
N ASP A 41 16.94 -1.49 17.67
CA ASP A 41 18.35 -1.11 17.74
C ASP A 41 18.62 0.09 16.81
N ASP A 42 19.89 0.44 16.56
CA ASP A 42 20.25 1.60 15.74
C ASP A 42 19.76 1.55 14.28
N PHE A 43 19.35 0.37 13.79
CA PHE A 43 18.99 0.17 12.39
C PHE A 43 17.64 -0.52 12.19
N HIS A 44 17.25 -1.42 13.09
CA HIS A 44 16.10 -2.29 12.92
C HIS A 44 14.82 -1.67 13.53
N PRO A 45 13.68 -1.72 12.81
CA PRO A 45 12.40 -1.34 13.38
C PRO A 45 11.92 -2.32 14.45
N THR A 46 11.04 -1.85 15.33
CA THR A 46 10.29 -2.73 16.25
C THR A 46 9.21 -3.52 15.51
N THR A 47 8.59 -4.49 16.19
CA THR A 47 7.47 -5.27 15.64
C THR A 47 6.30 -4.38 15.21
N THR A 48 5.94 -3.38 16.04
CA THR A 48 4.91 -2.38 15.69
C THR A 48 5.27 -1.64 14.40
N ALA A 49 6.51 -1.19 14.26
CA ALA A 49 6.96 -0.49 13.06
C ALA A 49 6.94 -1.40 11.82
N HIS A 50 7.41 -2.64 11.95
CA HIS A 50 7.34 -3.63 10.87
C HIS A 50 5.90 -3.92 10.44
N LYS A 51 4.96 -4.02 11.38
CA LYS A 51 3.53 -4.22 11.09
C LYS A 51 2.97 -3.08 10.27
N LEU A 52 3.22 -1.83 10.64
CA LEU A 52 2.77 -0.65 9.88
C LEU A 52 3.34 -0.62 8.45
N ILE A 53 4.61 -1.00 8.29
CA ILE A 53 5.22 -1.13 6.96
C ILE A 53 4.51 -2.21 6.15
N ALA A 54 4.30 -3.40 6.72
CA ALA A 54 3.62 -4.51 6.05
C ALA A 54 2.19 -4.15 5.63
N GLU A 55 1.42 -3.49 6.51
CA GLU A 55 0.07 -3.01 6.21
C GLU A 55 0.08 -1.97 5.08
N SER A 56 1.04 -1.04 5.08
CA SER A 56 1.15 -0.03 4.02
C SER A 56 1.45 -0.65 2.65
N VAL A 57 2.31 -1.67 2.61
CA VAL A 57 2.63 -2.39 1.37
C VAL A 57 1.43 -3.22 0.91
N LEU A 58 0.75 -3.91 1.84
CA LEU A 58 -0.45 -4.68 1.52
C LEU A 58 -1.56 -3.80 0.93
N LEU A 59 -1.77 -2.60 1.49
CA LEU A 59 -2.73 -1.63 0.95
C LEU A 59 -2.35 -1.19 -0.47
N ALA A 60 -1.08 -0.88 -0.72
CA ALA A 60 -0.60 -0.49 -2.06
C ALA A 60 -0.80 -1.63 -3.08
N ILE A 61 -0.53 -2.87 -2.69
CA ILE A 61 -0.74 -4.05 -3.54
C ILE A 61 -2.24 -4.23 -3.85
N LYS A 62 -3.11 -4.12 -2.85
CA LYS A 62 -4.57 -4.23 -3.04
C LYS A 62 -5.11 -3.17 -3.99
N ASP A 63 -4.65 -1.93 -3.88
CA ASP A 63 -5.08 -0.84 -4.76
C ASP A 63 -4.67 -1.10 -6.23
N GLN A 64 -3.45 -1.60 -6.47
CA GLN A 64 -3.00 -1.97 -7.82
C GLN A 64 -3.89 -3.05 -8.46
N PHE A 65 -4.30 -4.08 -7.70
CA PHE A 65 -5.18 -5.12 -8.22
C PHE A 65 -6.57 -4.59 -8.57
N CYS A 66 -7.13 -3.69 -7.78
CA CYS A 66 -8.40 -3.02 -8.09
C CYS A 66 -8.31 -2.21 -9.38
N GLN A 67 -7.24 -1.41 -9.54
CA GLN A 67 -7.06 -0.56 -10.73
C GLN A 67 -6.85 -1.38 -12.00
N ASN A 68 -6.03 -2.44 -11.94
CA ASN A 68 -5.75 -3.29 -13.10
C ASN A 68 -6.99 -4.05 -13.58
N SER A 69 -7.85 -4.52 -12.66
CA SER A 69 -9.11 -5.18 -12.99
C SER A 69 -10.08 -4.24 -13.71
N ILE A 70 -10.22 -3.01 -13.23
CA ILE A 70 -11.13 -2.01 -13.84
C ILE A 70 -10.65 -1.66 -15.25
N MET A 71 -9.35 -1.40 -15.43
CA MET A 71 -8.79 -1.05 -16.73
C MET A 71 -8.93 -2.18 -17.76
N LEU A 72 -8.72 -3.44 -17.34
CA LEU A 72 -8.89 -4.58 -18.23
C LEU A 72 -10.36 -4.75 -18.67
N ASN A 73 -11.31 -4.58 -17.75
CA ASN A 73 -12.73 -4.65 -18.06
C ASN A 73 -13.17 -3.51 -19.00
N LEU A 74 -12.71 -2.28 -18.77
CA LEU A 74 -12.99 -1.14 -19.65
C LEU A 74 -12.41 -1.35 -21.05
N LEU A 75 -11.18 -1.88 -21.15
CA LEU A 75 -10.58 -2.22 -22.44
C LEU A 75 -11.39 -3.29 -23.16
N ALA A 76 -11.78 -4.36 -22.48
CA ALA A 76 -12.60 -5.43 -23.05
C ALA A 76 -13.96 -4.92 -23.55
N LEU A 77 -14.61 -4.03 -22.78
CA LEU A 77 -15.85 -3.36 -23.17
C LEU A 77 -15.66 -2.47 -24.42
N ALA A 78 -14.60 -1.67 -24.46
CA ALA A 78 -14.29 -0.79 -25.60
C ALA A 78 -13.97 -1.60 -26.87
N VAL A 79 -13.21 -2.69 -26.74
CA VAL A 79 -12.91 -3.61 -27.85
C VAL A 79 -14.19 -4.31 -28.32
N GLY A 80 -15.01 -4.83 -27.41
CA GLY A 80 -16.27 -5.50 -27.74
C GLY A 80 -17.25 -4.59 -28.49
N THR A 81 -17.43 -3.35 -28.03
CA THR A 81 -18.30 -2.37 -28.70
C THR A 81 -17.76 -1.98 -30.08
N SER A 82 -16.46 -1.80 -30.23
CA SER A 82 -15.80 -1.52 -31.51
C SER A 82 -15.96 -2.66 -32.52
N ILE A 83 -15.78 -3.92 -32.07
CA ILE A 83 -16.01 -5.11 -32.91
C ILE A 83 -17.48 -5.18 -33.32
N ARG A 84 -18.42 -4.98 -32.39
CA ARG A 84 -19.86 -4.99 -32.68
C ARG A 84 -20.25 -3.93 -33.71
N GLN A 85 -19.75 -2.70 -33.58
CA GLN A 85 -19.97 -1.64 -34.56
C GLN A 85 -19.42 -2.00 -35.95
N ARG A 86 -18.25 -2.67 -36.02
CA ARG A 86 -17.70 -3.16 -37.29
C ARG A 86 -18.55 -4.26 -37.92
N GLN A 87 -19.11 -5.18 -37.13
CA GLN A 87 -20.02 -6.22 -37.64
C GLN A 87 -21.31 -5.61 -38.19
N LEU A 88 -21.87 -4.61 -37.51
CA LEU A 88 -23.07 -3.90 -37.98
C LEU A 88 -22.85 -3.10 -39.28
N LYS A 89 -21.61 -2.70 -39.57
CA LYS A 89 -21.26 -1.94 -40.78
C LYS A 89 -20.84 -2.80 -41.98
N LYS A 90 -20.73 -4.13 -41.84
CA LYS A 90 -20.45 -5.01 -42.99
C LYS A 90 -21.70 -5.09 -43.89
N PRO A 91 -21.64 -4.69 -45.17
CA PRO A 91 -22.78 -4.83 -46.07
C PRO A 91 -23.04 -6.31 -46.38
N ALA A 92 -24.31 -6.73 -46.31
CA ALA A 92 -24.72 -8.06 -46.71
C ALA A 92 -24.65 -8.17 -48.24
N PHE A 93 -23.58 -8.75 -48.78
CA PHE A 93 -23.53 -9.12 -50.19
C PHE A 93 -24.44 -10.34 -50.37
N ARG A 94 -25.70 -10.10 -50.76
CA ARG A 94 -26.61 -11.14 -51.24
C ARG A 94 -26.22 -11.48 -52.68
N HIS A 95 -25.82 -12.74 -52.89
CA HIS A 95 -25.76 -13.36 -54.22
C HIS A 95 -27.17 -13.61 -54.75
#